data_AF-A0A927YRP4-F1
#
_entry.id   AF-A0A927YRP4-F1
#
_cell.length_a   1.000
_cell.length_b   1.000
_cell.length_c   1.000
_cell.angle_alpha   90.00
_cell.angle_beta   90.00
_cell.angle_gamma   90.00
#
_symmetry.space_group_name_H-M   'P 1'
#
loop_
_entity.id
_entity.type
_entity.pdbx_description
1 polymer ?
#
loop_
_entity_poly.entity_id
_entity_poly.type
_entity_poly.pdbx_seq_one_letter_code
_entity_poly.pdbx_strand_id
1 'polypeptide(L)'
;MKKNKKRKGKRLVSYVLIIIALMLIIGCAAYIGYNKINQSSESSISNSITGNTHNPDSKDTASDASDATVSSTNDTAQNTDFKLSDDLAGAIALIAQSYNEFDSTSVEGEAWQEFFTSHFLMNSHYGFEYLNDITEKNSNIIDEEQAEYMSYSLTGVKSDFTFAEPLDYNNASSFFNDAYLESYTSEMLDDGVLVHAVITTISTTIENDEPVVSNTSYNADVKLVNNSSSCFDGYSISSLKCIQ
;
A
#
# COMPACT_ATOMS: atom_id res chain seq x y z
N MET A 1 -27.37 53.48 -2.23
CA MET A 1 -28.21 52.27 -2.35
C MET A 1 -27.48 50.95 -2.78
N LYS A 2 -26.14 50.87 -2.82
CA LYS A 2 -25.44 49.64 -3.30
C LYS A 2 -25.05 48.59 -2.22
N LYS A 3 -25.20 48.87 -0.92
CA LYS A 3 -24.77 47.94 0.16
C LYS A 3 -25.76 46.81 0.48
N ASN A 4 -27.04 46.91 0.09
CA ASN A 4 -28.06 45.91 0.44
C ASN A 4 -28.18 44.73 -0.53
N LYS A 5 -27.56 44.78 -1.73
CA LYS A 5 -27.58 43.66 -2.70
C LYS A 5 -26.59 42.54 -2.34
N LYS A 6 -25.38 42.88 -1.87
CA LYS A 6 -24.35 41.88 -1.50
C LYS A 6 -24.73 41.02 -0.29
N ARG A 7 -25.58 41.51 0.62
CA ARG A 7 -25.98 40.79 1.84
C ARG A 7 -27.04 39.71 1.59
N LYS A 8 -27.83 39.81 0.51
CA LYS A 8 -28.84 38.80 0.13
C LYS A 8 -28.22 37.60 -0.61
N GLY A 9 -27.18 37.82 -1.42
CA GLY A 9 -26.48 36.74 -2.13
C GLY A 9 -25.78 35.73 -1.21
N LYS A 10 -25.13 36.22 -0.13
CA LYS A 10 -24.46 35.35 0.85
C LYS A 10 -25.41 34.41 1.59
N ARG A 11 -26.65 34.84 1.82
CA ARG A 11 -27.68 34.00 2.46
C ARG A 11 -28.15 32.89 1.52
N LEU A 12 -28.31 33.20 0.22
CA LEU A 12 -28.70 32.19 -0.77
C LEU A 12 -27.62 31.11 -0.95
N VAL A 13 -26.34 31.50 -1.03
CA VAL A 13 -25.23 30.53 -1.12
C VAL A 13 -25.16 29.64 0.12
N SER A 14 -25.38 30.20 1.31
CA SER A 14 -25.42 29.43 2.56
C SER A 14 -26.57 28.41 2.59
N TYR A 15 -27.76 28.76 2.09
CA TYR A 15 -28.87 27.80 2.03
C TYR A 15 -28.63 26.68 1.02
N VAL A 16 -28.01 26.97 -0.13
CA VAL A 16 -27.65 25.94 -1.11
C VAL A 16 -26.65 24.94 -0.53
N LEU A 17 -25.63 25.41 0.20
CA LEU A 17 -24.65 24.53 0.85
C LEU A 17 -25.29 23.64 1.92
N ILE A 18 -26.24 24.17 2.70
CA ILE A 18 -26.98 23.37 3.71
C ILE A 18 -27.83 22.28 3.05
N ILE A 19 -28.48 22.58 1.91
CA ILE A 19 -29.30 21.60 1.19
C ILE A 19 -28.42 20.47 0.62
N ILE A 20 -27.24 20.79 0.08
CA ILE A 20 -26.30 19.79 -0.43
C ILE A 20 -25.80 18.89 0.70
N ALA A 21 -25.45 19.45 1.86
CA ALA A 21 -25.04 18.66 3.02
C ALA A 21 -26.14 17.70 3.51
N LEU A 22 -27.40 18.14 3.52
CA LEU A 22 -28.53 17.28 3.90
C LEU A 22 -28.75 16.13 2.89
N MET A 23 -28.58 16.39 1.58
CA MET A 23 -28.67 15.35 0.55
C MET A 23 -27.57 14.29 0.70
N LEU A 24 -26.34 14.70 1.04
CA LEU A 24 -25.22 13.77 1.28
C LEU A 24 -25.48 12.89 2.50
N ILE A 25 -25.98 13.45 3.60
CA ILE A 25 -26.31 12.67 4.81
C ILE A 25 -27.40 11.64 4.54
N ILE A 26 -28.45 12.01 3.79
CA ILE A 26 -29.53 11.08 3.40
C ILE A 26 -29.00 9.98 2.47
N GLY A 27 -28.11 10.33 1.52
CA GLY A 27 -27.47 9.38 0.62
C GLY A 27 -26.61 8.34 1.35
N CYS A 28 -25.76 8.79 2.29
CA CYS A 28 -24.94 7.90 3.10
C CYS A 28 -25.80 6.97 3.98
N ALA A 29 -26.88 7.47 4.58
CA ALA A 29 -27.79 6.65 5.38
C ALA A 29 -28.50 5.57 4.54
N ALA A 30 -28.93 5.91 3.33
CA ALA A 30 -29.55 4.96 2.40
C ALA A 30 -28.56 3.89 1.92
N TYR A 31 -27.31 4.27 1.63
CA TYR A 31 -26.25 3.36 1.20
C TYR A 31 -25.91 2.32 2.29
N ILE A 32 -25.75 2.77 3.54
CA ILE A 32 -25.48 1.87 4.68
C ILE A 32 -26.67 0.92 4.91
N GLY A 33 -27.90 1.41 4.78
CA GLY A 33 -29.11 0.58 4.89
C GLY A 33 -29.23 -0.49 3.79
N TYR A 34 -28.85 -0.15 2.56
CA TYR A 34 -28.90 -1.08 1.42
C TYR A 34 -27.84 -2.20 1.55
N ASN A 35 -26.61 -1.86 1.93
CA ASN A 35 -25.54 -2.85 2.10
C ASN A 35 -25.83 -3.86 3.22
N LYS A 36 -26.49 -3.42 4.30
CA LYS A 36 -26.85 -4.30 5.42
C LYS A 36 -27.91 -5.36 5.06
N ILE A 37 -28.75 -5.10 4.05
CA ILE A 37 -29.78 -6.05 3.59
C ILE A 37 -29.16 -7.12 2.69
N ASN A 38 -28.24 -6.76 1.80
CA ASN A 38 -27.63 -7.70 0.86
C ASN A 38 -26.66 -8.71 1.51
N GLN A 39 -26.04 -8.37 2.65
CA GLN A 39 -25.18 -9.32 3.38
C GLN A 39 -25.95 -10.45 4.09
N SER A 40 -27.28 -10.38 4.19
CA SER A 40 -28.10 -11.38 4.89
C SER A 40 -28.59 -12.53 4.00
N SER A 41 -28.27 -12.53 2.69
CA SER A 41 -28.90 -13.44 1.72
C SER A 41 -27.95 -14.44 1.04
N GLU A 42 -26.65 -14.41 1.33
CA GLU A 42 -25.68 -15.36 0.75
C GLU A 42 -24.85 -16.07 1.83
N SER A 43 -25.50 -16.92 2.63
CA SER A 43 -24.79 -18.02 3.28
C SER A 43 -25.69 -19.24 3.44
N SER A 44 -25.85 -20.02 2.38
CA SER A 44 -26.25 -21.43 2.50
C SER A 44 -25.91 -22.19 1.22
N ILE A 45 -25.59 -23.48 1.40
CA ILE A 45 -25.18 -24.51 0.43
C ILE A 45 -23.66 -24.70 0.37
N SER A 46 -23.06 -25.87 0.54
CA SER A 46 -23.38 -27.17 1.14
C SER A 46 -22.09 -27.97 0.99
N ASN A 47 -21.71 -28.79 1.96
CA ASN A 47 -21.37 -30.20 1.71
C ASN A 47 -21.14 -30.92 3.06
N SER A 48 -22.11 -31.75 3.39
CA SER A 48 -21.98 -32.91 4.25
C SER A 48 -21.92 -34.15 3.36
N ILE A 49 -21.18 -35.17 3.80
CA ILE A 49 -21.51 -36.61 3.86
C ILE A 49 -20.20 -37.36 4.24
N THR A 50 -20.00 -37.73 5.53
CA THR A 50 -20.25 -39.05 6.20
C THR A 50 -19.45 -40.21 5.60
N GLY A 51 -18.85 -41.17 6.32
CA GLY A 51 -18.72 -41.66 7.71
C GLY A 51 -17.66 -42.80 7.65
N ASN A 52 -17.16 -43.50 8.67
CA ASN A 52 -17.68 -43.92 9.97
C ASN A 52 -16.52 -44.51 10.82
N THR A 53 -16.48 -44.11 12.10
CA THR A 53 -16.34 -44.86 13.37
C THR A 53 -15.54 -46.19 13.52
N HIS A 54 -14.64 -46.15 14.52
CA HIS A 54 -14.41 -47.07 15.65
C HIS A 54 -13.16 -48.00 15.72
N ASN A 55 -12.57 -47.98 16.93
CA ASN A 55 -11.30 -48.47 17.50
C ASN A 55 -11.31 -49.99 17.85
N PRO A 56 -10.34 -50.58 18.60
CA PRO A 56 -8.86 -50.54 18.63
C PRO A 56 -8.21 -51.97 18.56
N ASP A 57 -6.89 -52.11 18.34
CA ASP A 57 -5.95 -52.85 19.22
C ASP A 57 -4.56 -53.17 18.60
N SER A 58 -3.54 -52.96 19.45
CA SER A 58 -2.30 -53.72 19.64
C SER A 58 -1.07 -53.64 18.69
N LYS A 59 0.05 -53.34 19.38
CA LYS A 59 1.42 -53.90 19.29
C LYS A 59 2.42 -53.38 18.24
N ASP A 60 3.46 -52.73 18.79
CA ASP A 60 4.90 -52.93 18.61
C ASP A 60 5.40 -53.47 17.26
N THR A 61 6.33 -52.76 16.61
CA THR A 61 7.76 -53.13 16.51
C THR A 61 8.51 -52.08 15.68
N ALA A 62 9.67 -51.66 16.17
CA ALA A 62 10.64 -50.81 15.47
C ALA A 62 11.53 -51.62 14.51
N SER A 63 11.90 -51.08 13.34
CA SER A 63 13.27 -51.11 12.79
C SER A 63 13.37 -50.53 11.36
N ASP A 64 14.45 -49.77 11.18
CA ASP A 64 15.29 -49.54 10.00
C ASP A 64 14.73 -49.06 8.65
N ALA A 65 15.03 -47.78 8.39
CA ALA A 65 16.04 -47.29 7.44
C ALA A 65 16.04 -47.76 5.97
N SER A 66 15.99 -46.72 5.10
CA SER A 66 16.61 -46.58 3.78
C SER A 66 16.16 -47.52 2.66
N ASP A 67 15.42 -46.99 1.69
CA ASP A 67 16.00 -46.39 0.47
C ASP A 67 14.85 -46.07 -0.50
N ALA A 68 14.42 -44.81 -0.55
CA ALA A 68 13.44 -44.35 -1.51
C ALA A 68 14.04 -43.19 -2.28
N THR A 69 14.53 -43.52 -3.48
CA THR A 69 14.93 -42.60 -4.54
C THR A 69 13.81 -41.60 -4.77
N VAL A 70 13.89 -40.43 -4.14
CA VAL A 70 13.04 -39.28 -4.46
C VAL A 70 13.57 -38.72 -5.77
N SER A 71 12.98 -39.19 -6.87
CA SER A 71 13.01 -38.48 -8.14
C SER A 71 12.22 -37.19 -7.93
N SER A 72 12.91 -36.13 -7.46
CA SER A 72 12.37 -34.79 -7.38
C SER A 72 12.02 -34.34 -8.80
N THR A 73 10.77 -34.52 -9.17
CA THR A 73 10.14 -33.83 -10.29
C THR A 73 10.32 -32.34 -10.06
N ASN A 74 11.16 -31.72 -10.89
CA ASN A 74 11.17 -30.28 -11.10
C ASN A 74 9.81 -29.87 -11.70
N ASP A 75 8.80 -29.80 -10.86
CA ASP A 75 7.58 -29.05 -11.14
C ASP A 75 7.80 -27.61 -10.69
N THR A 76 8.70 -26.91 -11.40
CA THR A 76 8.57 -25.44 -11.51
C THR A 76 7.38 -25.18 -12.42
N ALA A 77 6.18 -25.36 -11.89
CA ALA A 77 5.04 -24.58 -12.33
C ALA A 77 5.38 -23.12 -11.97
N GLN A 78 6.04 -22.42 -12.90
CA GLN A 78 6.16 -20.97 -12.83
C GLN A 78 4.74 -20.44 -12.66
N ASN A 79 4.46 -19.89 -11.49
CA ASN A 79 3.25 -19.13 -11.28
C ASN A 79 3.43 -17.84 -12.08
N THR A 80 2.85 -17.78 -13.27
CA THR A 80 3.15 -16.81 -14.33
C THR A 80 2.49 -15.45 -14.15
N ASP A 81 1.86 -15.16 -13.02
CA ASP A 81 1.03 -13.95 -12.88
C ASP A 81 1.44 -13.16 -11.64
N PHE A 82 2.66 -12.59 -11.68
CA PHE A 82 3.00 -11.50 -10.77
C PHE A 82 1.97 -10.38 -10.94
N LYS A 83 1.41 -9.93 -9.82
CA LYS A 83 0.50 -8.79 -9.78
C LYS A 83 1.03 -7.80 -8.77
N LEU A 84 1.31 -6.60 -9.26
CA LEU A 84 1.66 -5.47 -8.44
C LEU A 84 0.39 -4.98 -7.71
N SER A 85 0.40 -4.92 -6.38
CA SER A 85 -0.67 -4.26 -5.64
C SER A 85 -0.58 -2.75 -5.74
N ASP A 86 -1.66 -2.09 -5.32
CA ASP A 86 -1.73 -0.65 -5.20
C ASP A 86 -0.71 -0.11 -4.17
N ASP A 87 -0.49 -0.83 -3.06
CA ASP A 87 0.44 -0.43 -2.00
C ASP A 87 1.89 -0.38 -2.52
N LEU A 88 2.33 -1.47 -3.18
CA LEU A 88 3.67 -1.55 -3.76
C LEU A 88 3.81 -0.63 -4.98
N ALA A 89 2.76 -0.47 -5.80
CA ALA A 89 2.77 0.48 -6.92
C ALA A 89 2.94 1.93 -6.45
N GLY A 90 2.23 2.33 -5.39
CA GLY A 90 2.37 3.65 -4.78
C GLY A 90 3.74 3.85 -4.15
N ALA A 91 4.27 2.83 -3.48
CA ALA A 91 5.61 2.88 -2.91
C ALA A 91 6.70 3.09 -3.98
N ILE A 92 6.60 2.35 -5.10
CA ILE A 92 7.47 2.51 -6.26
C ILE A 92 7.40 3.94 -6.81
N ALA A 93 6.19 4.47 -6.99
CA ALA A 93 5.99 5.81 -7.52
C ALA A 93 6.60 6.90 -6.63
N LEU A 94 6.48 6.77 -5.30
CA LEU A 94 7.09 7.69 -4.33
C LEU A 94 8.62 7.66 -4.37
N ILE A 95 9.23 6.46 -4.46
CA ILE A 95 10.69 6.36 -4.61
C ILE A 95 11.12 6.98 -5.95
N ALA A 96 10.45 6.65 -7.05
CA ALA A 96 10.77 7.17 -8.39
C ALA A 96 10.65 8.71 -8.48
N GLN A 97 9.65 9.29 -7.78
CA GLN A 97 9.48 10.74 -7.68
C GLN A 97 10.66 11.42 -6.98
N SER A 98 11.28 10.72 -6.03
CA SER A 98 12.28 11.27 -5.12
C SER A 98 13.72 10.98 -5.60
N TYR A 99 13.90 9.89 -6.34
CA TYR A 99 15.19 9.40 -6.80
C TYR A 99 15.16 9.03 -8.29
N ASN A 100 16.16 9.51 -9.03
CA ASN A 100 16.41 8.99 -10.38
C ASN A 100 16.96 7.55 -10.34
N GLU A 101 17.75 7.24 -9.31
CA GLU A 101 18.28 5.90 -9.05
C GLU A 101 18.21 5.63 -7.53
N PHE A 102 17.71 4.47 -7.15
CA PHE A 102 17.67 3.98 -5.78
C PHE A 102 18.30 2.60 -5.71
N ASP A 103 19.05 2.35 -4.64
CA ASP A 103 19.67 1.08 -4.31
C ASP A 103 19.43 0.81 -2.82
N SER A 104 18.97 -0.39 -2.46
CA SER A 104 18.66 -0.69 -1.06
C SER A 104 19.89 -0.64 -0.15
N THR A 105 21.10 -0.71 -0.69
CA THR A 105 22.34 -0.52 0.09
C THR A 105 22.53 0.91 0.60
N SER A 106 21.79 1.90 0.09
CA SER A 106 21.81 3.28 0.62
C SER A 106 20.79 3.51 1.76
N VAL A 107 20.12 2.46 2.23
CA VAL A 107 19.09 2.52 3.28
C VAL A 107 19.76 2.54 4.66
N GLU A 108 20.34 3.68 5.02
CA GLU A 108 20.97 3.88 6.32
C GLU A 108 20.99 5.34 6.76
N GLY A 109 21.05 5.54 8.08
CA GLY A 109 21.29 6.84 8.70
C GLY A 109 20.12 7.82 8.66
N GLU A 110 20.39 9.02 9.16
CA GLU A 110 19.38 10.08 9.37
C GLU A 110 18.69 10.50 8.07
N ALA A 111 19.40 10.51 6.94
CA ALA A 111 18.84 10.90 5.64
C ALA A 111 17.74 9.93 5.17
N TRP A 112 17.96 8.62 5.31
CA TRP A 112 16.94 7.63 5.00
C TRP A 112 15.76 7.73 5.96
N GLN A 113 16.02 7.85 7.26
CA GLN A 113 14.97 8.01 8.26
C GLN A 113 14.08 9.23 7.94
N GLU A 114 14.68 10.40 7.69
CA GLU A 114 13.93 11.62 7.35
C GLU A 114 13.11 11.43 6.07
N PHE A 115 13.71 10.83 5.04
CA PHE A 115 13.04 10.52 3.79
C PHE A 115 11.83 9.59 4.02
N PHE A 116 12.05 8.44 4.63
CA PHE A 116 11.02 7.42 4.84
C PHE A 116 9.89 7.94 5.73
N THR A 117 10.24 8.63 6.82
CA THR A 117 9.24 9.25 7.69
C THR A 117 8.39 10.26 6.94
N SER A 118 8.99 11.18 6.19
CA SER A 118 8.23 12.25 5.50
C SER A 118 7.39 11.75 4.32
N HIS A 119 7.87 10.75 3.56
CA HIS A 119 7.22 10.31 2.33
C HIS A 119 6.26 9.13 2.52
N PHE A 120 6.51 8.27 3.51
CA PHE A 120 5.73 7.05 3.74
C PHE A 120 4.92 7.11 5.03
N LEU A 121 5.50 7.56 6.15
CA LEU A 121 4.84 7.48 7.46
C LEU A 121 4.01 8.72 7.80
N MET A 122 4.40 9.88 7.31
CA MET A 122 3.78 11.18 7.63
C MET A 122 3.23 11.90 6.40
N ASN A 123 3.00 11.16 5.31
CA ASN A 123 2.39 11.65 4.09
C ASN A 123 0.87 11.44 4.15
N SER A 124 0.06 12.48 3.96
CA SER A 124 -1.40 12.37 4.05
C SER A 124 -2.09 12.03 2.72
N HIS A 125 -1.37 12.05 1.60
CA HIS A 125 -1.85 11.67 0.27
C HIS A 125 -1.54 10.21 -0.05
N TYR A 126 -0.62 9.59 0.70
CA TYR A 126 -0.24 8.20 0.54
C TYR A 126 -0.46 7.43 1.84
N GLY A 127 -1.00 6.22 1.71
CA GLY A 127 -1.07 5.25 2.79
C GLY A 127 -1.09 3.85 2.19
N PHE A 128 -0.75 2.87 3.00
CA PHE A 128 -0.76 1.45 2.65
C PHE A 128 -1.45 0.66 3.77
N GLU A 129 -1.92 -0.53 3.46
CA GLU A 129 -2.80 -1.32 4.32
C GLU A 129 -2.25 -1.44 5.74
N TYR A 130 -0.99 -1.83 5.88
CA TYR A 130 -0.36 -1.98 7.19
C TYR A 130 -0.30 -0.67 8.00
N LEU A 131 0.05 0.46 7.36
CA LEU A 131 0.09 1.76 8.02
C LEU A 131 -1.30 2.19 8.52
N ASN A 132 -2.32 2.00 7.68
CA ASN A 132 -3.70 2.29 8.04
C ASN A 132 -4.15 1.42 9.22
N ASP A 133 -3.83 0.13 9.19
CA ASP A 133 -4.14 -0.82 10.24
C ASP A 133 -3.52 -0.45 11.58
N ILE A 134 -2.23 -0.09 11.61
CA ILE A 134 -1.55 0.27 12.86
C ILE A 134 -2.05 1.62 13.38
N THR A 135 -2.31 2.60 12.52
CA THR A 135 -2.79 3.92 12.95
C THR A 135 -4.21 3.84 13.51
N GLU A 136 -5.06 3.00 12.94
CA GLU A 136 -6.39 2.70 13.50
C GLU A 136 -6.31 2.00 14.86
N LYS A 137 -5.40 1.04 15.03
CA LYS A 137 -5.26 0.26 16.28
C LYS A 137 -4.55 1.03 17.39
N ASN A 138 -3.59 1.89 17.04
CA ASN A 138 -2.68 2.53 17.99
C ASN A 138 -2.96 4.03 18.19
N SER A 139 -4.20 4.49 17.98
CA SER A 139 -4.58 5.89 18.16
C SER A 139 -3.72 6.87 17.33
N ASN A 140 -3.37 6.48 16.10
CA ASN A 140 -2.50 7.21 15.16
C ASN A 140 -1.03 7.32 15.58
N ILE A 141 -0.60 6.60 16.62
CA ILE A 141 0.79 6.61 17.05
C ILE A 141 1.58 5.51 16.34
N ILE A 142 2.74 5.89 15.81
CA ILE A 142 3.72 5.01 15.16
C ILE A 142 5.03 5.10 15.96
N ASP A 143 5.49 3.96 16.47
CA ASP A 143 6.75 3.85 17.18
C ASP A 143 7.92 3.46 16.26
N GLU A 144 9.13 3.42 16.81
CA GLU A 144 10.35 3.07 16.08
C GLU A 144 10.28 1.64 15.52
N GLU A 145 9.84 0.66 16.31
CA GLU A 145 9.75 -0.74 15.86
C GLU A 145 8.84 -0.90 14.64
N GLN A 146 7.69 -0.21 14.62
CA GLN A 146 6.78 -0.20 13.48
C GLN A 146 7.41 0.50 12.27
N ALA A 147 8.05 1.66 12.47
CA ALA A 147 8.73 2.39 11.42
C ALA A 147 9.85 1.56 10.77
N GLU A 148 10.68 0.90 11.58
CA GLU A 148 11.75 0.02 11.16
C GLU A 148 11.23 -1.21 10.42
N TYR A 149 10.12 -1.82 10.89
CA TYR A 149 9.47 -2.92 10.19
C TYR A 149 8.96 -2.52 8.81
N MET A 150 8.31 -1.36 8.69
CA MET A 150 7.81 -0.86 7.41
C MET A 150 8.97 -0.51 6.46
N SER A 151 10.04 0.10 6.98
CA SER A 151 11.28 0.39 6.22
C SER A 151 11.95 -0.90 5.71
N TYR A 152 12.09 -1.90 6.58
CA TYR A 152 12.63 -3.21 6.22
C TYR A 152 11.73 -3.93 5.21
N SER A 153 10.41 -3.86 5.37
CA SER A 153 9.46 -4.45 4.44
C SER A 153 9.63 -3.86 3.04
N LEU A 154 9.77 -2.53 2.95
CA LEU A 154 9.95 -1.84 1.68
C LEU A 154 11.30 -2.17 1.01
N THR A 155 12.38 -2.29 1.77
CA THR A 155 13.76 -2.27 1.21
C THR A 155 14.55 -3.58 1.37
N GLY A 156 14.10 -4.46 2.26
CA GLY A 156 14.82 -5.68 2.65
C GLY A 156 16.04 -5.40 3.54
N VAL A 157 16.29 -4.15 3.92
CA VAL A 157 17.46 -3.72 4.69
C VAL A 157 17.01 -3.22 6.05
N LYS A 158 17.72 -3.64 7.10
CA LYS A 158 17.47 -3.16 8.45
C LYS A 158 18.09 -1.78 8.62
N SER A 159 17.29 -0.87 9.14
CA SER A 159 17.68 0.51 9.46
C SER A 159 17.17 0.81 10.86
N ASP A 160 18.02 1.36 11.72
CA ASP A 160 17.62 1.75 13.07
C ASP A 160 17.05 3.17 13.03
N PHE A 161 15.88 3.36 13.63
CA PHE A 161 15.20 4.65 13.69
C PHE A 161 15.31 5.22 15.10
N THR A 162 15.51 6.52 15.21
CA THR A 162 15.49 7.19 16.52
C THR A 162 14.65 8.44 16.44
N PHE A 163 13.53 8.44 17.16
CA PHE A 163 12.61 9.57 17.22
C PHE A 163 12.75 10.31 18.56
N ALA A 164 12.64 11.64 18.52
CA ALA A 164 12.58 12.42 19.75
C ALA A 164 11.28 12.14 20.54
N GLU A 165 10.19 11.93 19.80
CA GLU A 165 8.87 11.52 20.28
C GLU A 165 8.26 10.57 19.23
N PRO A 166 7.37 9.63 19.62
CA PRO A 166 6.64 8.81 18.66
C PRO A 166 5.92 9.66 17.61
N LEU A 167 5.82 9.14 16.38
CA LEU A 167 5.13 9.85 15.31
C LEU A 167 3.62 9.79 15.57
N ASP A 168 2.93 10.91 15.36
CA ASP A 168 1.47 11.00 15.42
C ASP A 168 0.93 11.32 14.03
N TYR A 169 0.29 10.34 13.40
CA TYR A 169 -0.23 10.42 12.04
C TYR A 169 -1.31 11.51 11.87
N ASN A 170 -1.92 12.00 12.95
CA ASN A 170 -2.79 13.19 12.86
C ASN A 170 -2.05 14.45 12.39
N ASN A 171 -0.72 14.47 12.53
CA ASN A 171 0.15 15.54 12.06
C ASN A 171 0.68 15.30 10.64
N ALA A 172 0.23 14.23 9.95
CA ALA A 172 0.64 13.94 8.59
C ALA A 172 0.30 15.08 7.63
N SER A 173 1.20 15.33 6.69
CA SER A 173 1.09 16.39 5.70
C SER A 173 1.68 15.92 4.38
N SER A 174 1.20 16.47 3.28
CA SER A 174 1.62 16.04 1.95
C SER A 174 2.36 17.13 1.21
N PHE A 175 3.24 16.71 0.32
CA PHE A 175 3.84 17.59 -0.66
C PHE A 175 2.79 18.06 -1.68
N PHE A 176 3.09 19.14 -2.40
CA PHE A 176 2.24 19.64 -3.49
C PHE A 176 2.26 18.77 -4.74
N ASN A 177 3.23 17.85 -4.82
CA ASN A 177 3.46 17.00 -5.97
C ASN A 177 3.14 15.56 -5.59
N ASP A 178 2.47 14.86 -6.49
CA ASP A 178 2.13 13.44 -6.34
C ASP A 178 2.78 12.62 -7.44
N ALA A 179 2.84 11.30 -7.26
CA ALA A 179 3.27 10.37 -8.27
C ALA A 179 2.40 9.11 -8.22
N TYR A 180 2.19 8.50 -9.38
CA TYR A 180 1.52 7.21 -9.48
C TYR A 180 2.12 6.38 -10.60
N LEU A 181 2.01 5.06 -10.46
CA LEU A 181 2.36 4.10 -11.49
C LEU A 181 1.14 3.94 -12.42
N GLU A 182 1.30 4.32 -13.68
CA GLU A 182 0.20 4.34 -14.67
C GLU A 182 0.01 2.97 -15.33
N SER A 183 1.10 2.28 -15.61
CA SER A 183 1.09 0.93 -16.18
C SER A 183 2.42 0.23 -15.91
N TYR A 184 2.43 -1.10 -16.03
CA TYR A 184 3.66 -1.87 -15.96
C TYR A 184 3.61 -3.14 -16.81
N THR A 185 4.79 -3.65 -17.14
CA THR A 185 5.02 -5.06 -17.46
C THR A 185 6.00 -5.66 -16.45
N SER A 186 6.10 -6.98 -16.39
CA SER A 186 7.02 -7.63 -15.46
C SER A 186 7.71 -8.85 -16.07
N GLU A 187 8.91 -9.12 -15.57
CA GLU A 187 9.72 -10.29 -15.89
C GLU A 187 10.08 -11.02 -14.59
N MET A 188 9.83 -12.33 -14.54
CA MET A 188 10.21 -13.15 -13.39
C MET A 188 11.72 -13.34 -13.36
N LEU A 189 12.33 -13.12 -12.21
CA LEU A 189 13.75 -13.40 -11.92
C LEU A 189 13.84 -14.57 -10.94
N ASP A 190 15.05 -15.14 -10.78
CA ASP A 190 15.28 -16.23 -9.81
C ASP A 190 15.04 -15.78 -8.36
N ASP A 191 15.32 -14.52 -8.03
CA ASP A 191 15.24 -13.93 -6.70
C ASP A 191 14.06 -12.96 -6.51
N GLY A 192 13.19 -12.79 -7.52
CA GLY A 192 12.05 -11.89 -7.46
C GLY A 192 11.52 -11.51 -8.84
N VAL A 193 11.32 -10.22 -9.09
CA VAL A 193 10.65 -9.70 -10.29
C VAL A 193 11.31 -8.41 -10.76
N LEU A 194 11.49 -8.25 -12.06
CA LEU A 194 11.80 -6.97 -12.68
C LEU A 194 10.51 -6.33 -13.19
N VAL A 195 10.18 -5.13 -12.71
CA VAL A 195 9.00 -4.37 -13.13
C VAL A 195 9.47 -3.23 -14.03
N HIS A 196 8.90 -3.17 -15.23
CA HIS A 196 9.05 -2.06 -16.16
C HIS A 196 7.83 -1.17 -16.03
N ALA A 197 7.95 -0.09 -15.25
CA ALA A 197 6.85 0.79 -14.89
C ALA A 197 6.85 2.07 -15.74
N VAL A 198 5.66 2.59 -16.00
CA VAL A 198 5.45 3.98 -16.45
C VAL A 198 5.00 4.78 -15.23
N ILE A 199 5.83 5.71 -14.77
CA ILE A 199 5.54 6.58 -13.64
C ILE A 199 5.10 7.93 -14.16
N THR A 200 4.00 8.45 -13.62
CA THR A 200 3.53 9.80 -13.90
C THR A 200 3.59 10.63 -12.63
N THR A 201 4.34 11.73 -12.68
CA THR A 201 4.40 12.74 -11.62
C THR A 201 3.48 13.89 -11.94
N ILE A 202 2.70 14.32 -10.95
CA ILE A 202 1.84 15.50 -11.00
C ILE A 202 2.58 16.62 -10.26
N SER A 203 2.85 17.70 -10.97
CA SER A 203 3.47 18.90 -10.40
C SER A 203 2.50 20.07 -10.44
N THR A 204 2.30 20.72 -9.30
CA THR A 204 1.51 21.95 -9.20
C THR A 204 2.44 23.14 -9.04
N THR A 205 2.47 24.02 -10.03
CA THR A 205 3.22 25.28 -9.99
C THR A 205 2.26 26.47 -9.91
N ILE A 206 2.77 27.65 -9.55
CA ILE A 206 1.99 28.90 -9.59
C ILE A 206 2.45 29.71 -10.81
N GLU A 207 1.56 29.91 -11.77
CA GLU A 207 1.78 30.79 -12.92
C GLU A 207 0.73 31.91 -12.90
N ASN A 208 1.18 33.16 -12.86
CA ASN A 208 0.30 34.35 -12.81
C ASN A 208 -0.73 34.30 -11.67
N ASP A 209 -0.31 33.93 -10.46
CA ASP A 209 -1.14 33.77 -9.26
C ASP A 209 -2.22 32.67 -9.33
N GLU A 210 -2.16 31.79 -10.34
CA GLU A 210 -3.07 30.66 -10.50
C GLU A 210 -2.30 29.32 -10.43
N PRO A 211 -2.88 28.26 -9.84
CA PRO A 211 -2.28 26.94 -9.83
C PRO A 211 -2.36 26.30 -11.23
N VAL A 212 -1.20 25.86 -11.72
CA VAL A 212 -1.07 25.10 -12.97
C VAL A 212 -0.60 23.70 -12.63
N VAL A 213 -1.39 22.71 -13.06
CA VAL A 213 -1.06 21.29 -12.89
C VAL A 213 -0.44 20.78 -14.19
N SER A 214 0.71 20.14 -14.06
CA SER A 214 1.42 19.51 -15.18
C SER A 214 1.73 18.06 -14.83
N ASN A 215 1.64 17.19 -15.84
CA ASN A 215 1.97 15.78 -15.71
C ASN A 215 3.23 15.50 -16.53
N THR A 216 4.18 14.80 -15.93
CA THR A 216 5.37 14.30 -16.62
C THR A 216 5.44 12.80 -16.41
N SER A 217 5.55 12.05 -17.50
CA SER A 217 5.65 10.59 -17.47
C SER A 217 7.04 10.15 -17.92
N TYR A 218 7.59 9.14 -17.24
CA TYR A 218 8.86 8.52 -17.60
C TYR A 218 8.82 7.02 -17.25
N ASN A 219 9.72 6.25 -17.85
CA ASN A 219 9.80 4.82 -17.56
C ASN A 219 10.72 4.60 -16.35
N ALA A 220 10.50 3.53 -15.59
CA ALA A 220 11.39 3.11 -14.52
C ALA A 220 11.52 1.59 -14.51
N ASP A 221 12.74 1.11 -14.33
CA ASP A 221 13.01 -0.31 -14.07
C ASP A 221 13.17 -0.51 -12.56
N VAL A 222 12.38 -1.42 -11.99
CA VAL A 222 12.35 -1.70 -10.56
C VAL A 222 12.65 -3.17 -10.31
N LYS A 223 13.74 -3.45 -9.60
CA LYS A 223 14.04 -4.81 -9.15
C LYS A 223 13.39 -5.05 -7.80
N LEU A 224 12.45 -5.97 -7.78
CA LEU A 224 11.83 -6.51 -6.57
C LEU A 224 12.50 -7.82 -6.21
N VAL A 225 12.75 -8.03 -4.91
CA VAL A 225 13.25 -9.29 -4.37
C VAL A 225 12.24 -9.88 -3.40
N ASN A 226 12.19 -11.22 -3.33
CA ASN A 226 11.28 -11.91 -2.42
C ASN A 226 11.61 -11.59 -0.95
N ASN A 227 10.62 -11.11 -0.21
CA ASN A 227 10.68 -10.88 1.23
C ASN A 227 9.33 -11.26 1.86
N SER A 228 9.18 -12.54 2.24
CA SER A 228 7.89 -13.08 2.73
C SER A 228 7.33 -12.41 3.99
N SER A 229 8.13 -11.60 4.70
CA SER A 229 7.70 -10.85 5.88
C SER A 229 7.27 -9.42 5.56
N SER A 230 7.42 -8.98 4.30
CA SER A 230 7.10 -7.62 3.86
C SER A 230 5.61 -7.35 3.88
N CYS A 231 5.24 -6.18 4.39
CA CYS A 231 3.90 -5.61 4.24
C CYS A 231 3.57 -5.10 2.84
N PHE A 232 4.49 -5.22 1.86
CA PHE A 232 4.29 -4.89 0.45
C PHE A 232 4.24 -6.18 -0.40
N ASP A 233 3.21 -7.00 -0.18
CA ASP A 233 2.93 -8.29 -0.86
C ASP A 233 4.07 -9.31 -0.87
N GLY A 234 4.89 -9.31 0.17
CA GLY A 234 6.00 -10.24 0.22
C GLY A 234 7.17 -9.89 -0.70
N TYR A 235 7.28 -8.63 -1.14
CA TYR A 235 8.43 -8.11 -1.90
C TYR A 235 9.10 -6.93 -1.21
N SER A 236 10.38 -6.72 -1.55
CA SER A 236 11.12 -5.51 -1.23
C SER A 236 11.76 -4.93 -2.49
N ILE A 237 11.84 -3.61 -2.56
CA ILE A 237 12.51 -2.88 -3.64
C ILE A 237 14.02 -2.95 -3.38
N SER A 238 14.72 -3.72 -4.21
CA SER A 238 16.18 -3.82 -4.16
C SER A 238 16.85 -2.68 -4.93
N SER A 239 16.27 -2.26 -6.05
CA SER A 239 16.78 -1.14 -6.84
C SER A 239 15.70 -0.53 -7.72
N LEU A 240 15.85 0.74 -8.06
CA LEU A 240 15.01 1.45 -9.02
C LEU A 240 15.87 2.35 -9.90
N LYS A 241 15.57 2.42 -11.19
CA LYS A 241 16.23 3.33 -12.13
C LYS A 241 15.22 3.96 -13.08
N CYS A 242 15.11 5.28 -13.01
CA CYS A 242 14.32 6.08 -13.93
C CYS A 242 15.03 6.21 -15.28
N ILE A 243 14.26 6.08 -16.35
CA ILE A 243 14.67 6.16 -17.75
C ILE A 243 13.95 7.37 -18.34
N GLN A 244 14.66 8.49 -18.38
CA GLN A 244 14.19 9.79 -18.87
C GLN A 244 14.69 10.07 -20.29
#